data_AF-A0A967MTK4-F1
#
_entry.id   AF-A0A967MTK4-F1
#
_cell.length_a   1.000
_cell.length_b   1.000
_cell.length_c   1.000
_cell.angle_alpha   90.00
_cell.angle_beta   90.00
_cell.angle_gamma   90.00
#
_symmetry.space_group_name_H-M   'P 1'
#
loop_
_entity.id
_entity.type
_entity.pdbx_description
1 polymer ?
#
loop_
_entity_poly.entity_id
_entity_poly.type
_entity_poly.pdbx_seq_one_letter_code
_entity_poly.pdbx_strand_id
1 'polypeptide(L)'
;IAGYAVGIEHIWLGGLAWLAVVDAITLVINVWFFAVLIRAILSWISPGGYNPIAEVLDRITDPLLRPVRRMIPLVGGIDLSPLVVLIGLQVLKMLLVPPLLHLA
;
A
#
# COMPACT_ATOMS: atom_id res chain seq x y z
N ILE A 1 0.51 33.46 3.60
CA ILE A 1 -0.19 33.18 4.88
C ILE A 1 -1.61 33.72 4.77
N ALA A 2 -2.39 33.20 3.82
CA ALA A 2 -3.79 33.54 3.63
C ALA A 2 -4.48 32.30 3.07
N GLY A 3 -5.54 31.80 3.73
CA GLY A 3 -6.52 30.94 3.09
C GLY A 3 -6.61 29.45 3.48
N TYR A 4 -6.21 29.04 4.69
CA TYR A 4 -6.52 27.68 5.21
C TYR A 4 -7.57 27.69 6.33
N ALA A 5 -8.46 28.67 6.33
CA ALA A 5 -9.72 28.58 7.06
C ALA A 5 -10.80 28.19 6.05
N VAL A 6 -10.80 26.92 5.62
CA VAL A 6 -12.00 26.34 5.01
C VAL A 6 -13.00 26.23 6.16
N GLY A 7 -13.83 27.26 6.31
CA GLY A 7 -14.90 27.26 7.29
C GLY A 7 -15.82 26.07 7.07
N ILE A 8 -16.25 25.43 8.15
CA ILE A 8 -17.10 24.22 8.14
C ILE A 8 -18.46 24.50 7.47
N GLU A 9 -18.80 25.78 7.24
CA GLU A 9 -20.02 26.24 6.58
C GLU A 9 -20.25 25.76 5.13
N HIS A 10 -19.22 25.30 4.41
CA HIS A 10 -19.35 24.91 2.99
C HIS A 10 -18.89 23.48 2.66
N ILE A 11 -18.76 22.62 3.67
CA ILE A 11 -18.41 21.22 3.42
C ILE A 11 -19.67 20.49 2.93
N TRP A 12 -19.89 20.55 1.62
CA TRP A 12 -20.97 19.82 0.97
C TRP A 12 -20.79 18.32 1.18
N LEU A 13 -21.90 17.60 1.37
CA LEU A 13 -21.89 16.13 1.53
C LEU A 13 -21.13 15.42 0.39
N GLY A 14 -21.16 15.99 -0.82
CA GLY A 14 -20.38 15.51 -1.96
C GLY A 14 -18.86 15.57 -1.74
N GLY A 15 -18.36 16.67 -1.16
CA GLY A 15 -16.93 16.82 -0.85
C GLY A 15 -16.49 15.84 0.24
N LEU A 16 -17.30 15.65 1.29
CA LEU A 16 -17.03 14.63 2.31
C LEU A 16 -17.00 13.22 1.74
N ALA A 17 -17.99 12.88 0.92
CA ALA A 17 -18.06 11.57 0.27
C ALA A 17 -16.83 11.34 -0.62
N TRP A 18 -16.40 12.35 -1.36
CA TRP A 18 -15.20 12.27 -2.19
C TRP A 18 -13.92 12.07 -1.37
N LEU A 19 -13.71 12.86 -0.32
CA LEU A 19 -12.57 12.70 0.58
C LEU A 19 -12.54 11.30 1.22
N ALA A 20 -13.70 10.81 1.67
CA ALA A 20 -13.81 9.46 2.23
C ALA A 20 -13.42 8.36 1.23
N VAL A 21 -13.75 8.52 -0.06
CA VAL A 21 -13.33 7.60 -1.12
C VAL A 21 -11.82 7.65 -1.32
N VAL A 22 -11.22 8.84 -1.36
CA VAL A 22 -9.76 8.99 -1.52
C VAL A 22 -9.02 8.40 -0.31
N ASP A 23 -9.53 8.61 0.90
CA ASP A 23 -8.97 8.03 2.12
C ASP A 23 -9.12 6.51 2.15
N ALA A 24 -10.25 5.96 1.69
CA ALA A 24 -10.45 4.52 1.58
C ALA A 24 -9.44 3.88 0.60
N ILE A 25 -9.22 4.50 -0.57
CA ILE A 25 -8.20 4.05 -1.53
C ILE A 25 -6.80 4.10 -0.88
N THR A 26 -6.49 5.20 -0.20
CA THR A 26 -5.22 5.39 0.49
C THR A 26 -5.00 4.33 1.58
N LEU A 27 -6.06 3.99 2.32
CA LEU A 27 -6.05 2.95 3.34
C LEU A 27 -5.74 1.58 2.73
N VAL A 28 -6.39 1.20 1.63
CA VAL A 28 -6.12 -0.08 0.95
C VAL A 28 -4.65 -0.18 0.53
N ILE A 29 -4.11 0.88 -0.09
CA ILE A 29 -2.69 0.90 -0.48
C ILE A 29 -1.77 0.76 0.73
N ASN A 30 -2.06 1.47 1.83
CA ASN A 30 -1.26 1.36 3.06
C ASN A 30 -1.35 -0.04 3.68
N VAL A 31 -2.53 -0.66 3.70
CA VAL A 31 -2.72 -2.03 4.21
C VAL A 31 -1.85 -3.00 3.42
N TRP A 32 -1.85 -2.91 2.08
CA TRP A 32 -0.96 -3.73 1.26
C TRP A 32 0.51 -3.42 1.48
N PHE A 33 0.89 -2.15 1.62
CA PHE A 33 2.27 -1.75 1.90
C PHE A 33 2.77 -2.39 3.20
N PHE A 34 2.03 -2.24 4.29
CA PHE A 34 2.42 -2.82 5.58
C PHE A 34 2.35 -4.34 5.57
N ALA A 35 1.38 -4.96 4.90
CA ALA A 35 1.31 -6.41 4.78
C ALA A 35 2.55 -6.97 4.05
N VAL A 36 2.96 -6.35 2.95
CA VAL A 36 4.17 -6.74 2.21
C VAL A 36 5.42 -6.50 3.06
N LEU A 37 5.50 -5.38 3.77
CA LEU A 37 6.63 -5.05 4.63
C LEU A 37 6.79 -6.08 5.77
N ILE A 38 5.70 -6.38 6.48
CA ILE A 38 5.71 -7.36 7.57
C ILE A 38 6.09 -8.75 7.03
N ARG A 39 5.54 -9.15 5.88
CA ARG A 39 5.91 -10.42 5.23
C ARG A 39 7.41 -10.47 4.91
N ALA A 40 7.96 -9.41 4.33
CA ALA A 40 9.38 -9.34 4.00
C ALA A 40 10.25 -9.51 5.25
N ILE A 41 9.91 -8.79 6.33
CA ILE A 41 10.59 -8.89 7.62
C ILE A 41 10.49 -10.33 8.18
N LEU A 42 9.29 -10.92 8.20
CA LEU A 42 9.10 -12.29 8.67
C LEU A 42 9.91 -13.31 7.86
N SER A 43 9.99 -13.13 6.54
CA SER A 43 10.76 -14.02 5.65
C SER A 43 12.26 -14.01 5.94
N TRP A 44 12.80 -12.90 6.46
CA TRP A 44 14.21 -12.78 6.82
C TRP A 44 14.51 -13.28 8.23
N ILE A 45 13.59 -13.08 9.18
CA ILE A 45 13.79 -13.46 10.58
C ILE A 45 13.49 -14.94 10.82
N SER A 46 12.49 -15.50 10.14
CA SER A 46 12.07 -16.90 10.33
C SER A 46 11.80 -17.60 9.00
N PRO A 47 12.84 -17.82 8.17
CA PRO A 47 12.69 -18.58 6.94
C PRO A 47 12.32 -20.04 7.25
N GLY A 48 11.19 -20.51 6.72
CA GLY A 48 10.78 -21.93 6.79
C GLY A 48 10.01 -22.38 8.04
N GLY A 49 9.66 -21.48 8.96
CA GLY A 49 8.78 -21.79 10.08
C GLY A 49 7.29 -21.71 9.71
N TYR A 50 6.45 -22.62 10.22
CA TYR A 50 5.00 -22.49 10.11
C TYR A 50 4.52 -21.32 10.99
N ASN A 51 3.96 -20.30 10.36
CA ASN A 51 3.40 -19.13 11.05
C ASN A 51 2.02 -18.79 10.45
N PRO A 52 0.92 -18.93 11.22
CA PRO A 52 -0.42 -18.61 10.76
C PRO A 52 -0.57 -17.17 10.23
N ILE A 53 0.17 -16.23 10.82
CA ILE A 53 0.18 -14.83 10.38
C ILE A 53 0.85 -14.72 9.00
N ALA A 54 1.95 -15.46 8.77
CA ALA A 54 2.62 -15.47 7.48
C ALA A 54 1.70 -16.02 6.38
N GLU A 55 0.89 -17.05 6.67
CA GLU A 55 -0.06 -17.59 5.68
C GLU A 55 -1.14 -16.55 5.30
N VAL A 56 -1.67 -15.82 6.29
CA VAL A 56 -2.62 -14.73 6.02
C VAL A 56 -1.97 -13.62 5.18
N LEU A 57 -0.74 -13.22 5.53
CA LEU A 57 0.01 -12.22 4.77
C LEU A 57 0.33 -12.71 3.35
N ASP A 58 0.67 -13.99 3.17
CA ASP A 58 0.88 -14.59 1.85
C ASP A 58 -0.39 -14.46 1.01
N ARG A 59 -1.57 -14.82 1.53
CA ARG A 59 -2.84 -14.68 0.80
C ARG A 59 -3.16 -13.24 0.41
N ILE A 60 -2.89 -12.28 1.29
CA ILE A 60 -3.15 -10.86 1.04
C ILE A 60 -2.16 -10.28 0.01
N THR A 61 -0.89 -10.68 0.08
CA THR A 61 0.19 -10.03 -0.67
C THR A 61 0.59 -10.75 -1.94
N ASP A 62 0.27 -12.04 -2.09
CA ASP A 62 0.60 -12.84 -3.26
C ASP A 62 0.06 -12.30 -4.59
N PRO A 63 -1.15 -11.71 -4.68
CA PRO A 63 -1.61 -11.10 -5.93
C PRO A 63 -0.67 -10.00 -6.45
N LEU A 64 -0.01 -9.27 -5.54
CA LEU A 64 0.97 -8.23 -5.88
C LEU A 64 2.37 -8.81 -6.12
N LEU A 65 2.77 -9.79 -5.31
CA LEU A 65 4.14 -10.34 -5.33
C LEU A 65 4.36 -11.39 -6.42
N ARG A 66 3.37 -12.23 -6.72
CA ARG A 66 3.46 -13.29 -7.74
C ARG A 66 3.84 -12.78 -9.13
N PRO A 67 3.27 -11.69 -9.68
CA PRO A 67 3.72 -11.19 -10.99
C PRO A 67 5.16 -10.67 -10.94
N VAL A 68 5.56 -9.98 -9.87
CA VAL A 68 6.92 -9.46 -9.72
C VAL A 68 7.96 -10.58 -9.57
N ARG A 69 7.64 -11.63 -8.80
CA ARG A 69 8.48 -12.84 -8.65
C ARG A 69 8.72 -13.59 -9.96
N ARG A 70 7.84 -13.45 -10.94
CA ARG A 70 8.05 -14.04 -12.28
C ARG A 70 9.05 -13.25 -13.12
N MET A 71 9.26 -11.97 -12.80
CA MET A 71 10.17 -11.08 -13.52
C MET A 71 11.54 -11.01 -12.85
N ILE A 72 11.59 -11.11 -11.51
CA ILE A 72 12.80 -10.93 -10.73
C ILE A 72 13.22 -12.27 -10.12
N PRO A 73 14.38 -12.83 -10.50
CA PRO A 73 14.90 -14.04 -9.89
C PRO A 73 15.32 -13.80 -8.44
N LEU A 74 15.39 -14.87 -7.65
CA LEU A 74 15.97 -14.82 -6.30
C LEU A 74 17.45 -14.42 -6.39
N VAL A 75 17.87 -13.46 -5.57
CA VAL A 75 19.26 -12.99 -5.52
C VAL A 75 19.88 -13.49 -4.21
N GLY A 76 20.86 -14.39 -4.32
CA GLY A 76 21.53 -14.96 -3.13
C GLY A 76 20.58 -15.73 -2.19
N GLY A 77 19.50 -16.31 -2.73
CA GLY A 77 18.48 -17.00 -1.92
C GLY A 77 17.47 -16.09 -1.23
N ILE A 78 17.56 -14.77 -1.43
CA ILE A 78 16.63 -13.78 -0.87
C ILE A 78 15.65 -13.32 -1.94
N ASP A 79 14.37 -13.23 -1.57
CA ASP A 79 13.32 -12.66 -2.42
C ASP A 79 13.35 -11.12 -2.34
N LEU A 80 13.73 -10.46 -3.44
CA LEU A 80 13.74 -9.00 -3.56
C LEU A 80 12.41 -8.44 -4.12
N SER A 81 11.47 -9.31 -4.50
CA SER A 81 10.15 -8.90 -4.99
C SER A 81 9.37 -8.00 -4.01
N PRO A 82 9.43 -8.22 -2.67
CA PRO A 82 8.81 -7.32 -1.71
C PRO A 82 9.29 -5.88 -1.84
N LEU A 83 10.59 -5.66 -2.04
CA LEU A 83 11.14 -4.30 -2.17
C LEU A 83 10.57 -3.59 -3.41
N VAL A 84 10.49 -4.29 -4.53
CA VAL A 84 9.93 -3.74 -5.76
C VAL A 84 8.44 -3.45 -5.62
N VAL A 85 7.67 -4.33 -4.97
CA VAL A 85 6.25 -4.08 -4.70
C VAL A 85 6.07 -2.88 -3.75
N LEU A 86 6.88 -2.75 -2.70
CA LEU A 86 6.81 -1.61 -1.78
C LEU A 86 7.08 -0.28 -2.50
N ILE A 87 8.10 -0.24 -3.35
CA ILE A 87 8.41 0.94 -4.18
C ILE A 87 7.25 1.21 -5.15
N GLY A 88 6.73 0.18 -5.81
CA GLY A 88 5.60 0.29 -6.73
C GLY A 88 4.34 0.83 -6.06
N LEU A 89 4.00 0.35 -4.86
CA LEU A 89 2.87 0.85 -4.06
C LEU A 89 3.07 2.31 -3.66
N GLN A 90 4.28 2.70 -3.27
CA GLN A 90 4.57 4.09 -2.90
C GLN A 90 4.49 5.03 -4.10
N VAL A 91 5.03 4.62 -5.25
CA VAL A 91 4.91 5.36 -6.51
C VAL A 91 3.44 5.47 -6.92
N LEU A 92 2.69 4.37 -6.85
CA LEU A 92 1.26 4.34 -7.14
C LEU A 92 0.48 5.32 -6.27
N LYS A 93 0.74 5.33 -4.96
CA LYS A 93 0.13 6.28 -4.02
C LYS A 93 0.48 7.73 -4.37
N MET A 94 1.74 8.01 -4.70
CA MET A 94 2.22 9.35 -5.06
C MET A 94 1.59 9.85 -6.37
N LEU A 95 1.32 8.96 -7.32
CA LEU A 95 0.71 9.30 -8.60
C LEU A 95 -0.82 9.39 -8.54
N LEU A 96 -1.47 8.60 -7.67
CA LEU A 96 -2.94 8.56 -7.60
C LEU A 96 -3.52 9.55 -6.58
N VAL A 97 -3.01 9.60 -5.35
CA VAL A 97 -3.68 10.30 -4.25
C VAL A 97 -3.68 11.82 -4.44
N PRO A 98 -2.55 12.49 -4.74
CA PRO A 98 -2.55 13.94 -4.87
C PRO A 98 -3.50 14.44 -5.97
N PRO A 99 -3.50 13.90 -7.21
CA PRO A 99 -4.46 14.34 -8.21
C PRO A 99 -5.92 14.18 -7.77
N LEU A 100 -6.27 13.09 -7.10
CA LEU A 100 -7.63 12.88 -6.60
C LEU A 100 -8.02 13.91 -5.54
N LEU A 101 -7.09 14.31 -4.66
CA LEU A 101 -7.32 15.37 -3.70
C LEU A 101 -7.47 16.76 -4.34
N HIS A 102 -6.79 17.02 -5.46
CA HIS A 102 -6.96 18.28 -6.20
C HIS A 102 -8.32 18.40 -6.92
N LEU A 103 -9.04 17.28 -7.07
CA LEU A 103 -10.38 17.23 -7.66
C LEU A 103 -11.51 17.39 -6.62
N ALA A 104 -11.16 17.45 -5.33
CA ALA A 104 -12.09 17.65 -4.20
C ALA A 104 -12.49 19.12 -4.05
#